data_AF-A0A1U7HVS4-F1
#
_entry.id   AF-A0A1U7HVS4-F1
#
_cell.length_a   1.000
_cell.length_b   1.000
_cell.length_c   1.000
_cell.angle_alpha   90.00
_cell.angle_beta   90.00
_cell.angle_gamma   90.00
#
_symmetry.space_group_name_H-M   'P 1'
#
loop_
_entity.id
_entity.type
_entity.pdbx_description
1 polymer ?
#
loop_
_entity_poly.entity_id
_entity_poly.type
_entity_poly.pdbx_seq_one_letter_code
_entity_poly.pdbx_strand_id
1 'polypeptide(L)' 'MFSASFLPSILVPLTGLVFPAVAMALLLIYIEREDPSGI' A
#
# COMPACT_ATOMS: atom_id res chain seq x y z
N MET A 1 4.95 -26.25 17.76
CA MET A 1 5.25 -25.82 16.39
C MET A 1 3.92 -25.52 15.72
N PHE A 2 3.46 -24.32 15.38
CA PHE A 2 4.06 -23.03 15.06
C PHE A 2 3.22 -21.95 15.73
N SER A 3 3.84 -20.99 16.42
CA SER A 3 3.13 -19.78 16.82
C SER A 3 3.05 -18.86 15.59
N ALA A 4 1.89 -18.24 15.36
CA ALA A 4 1.62 -17.27 14.29
C ALA A 4 1.42 -17.81 12.85
N SER A 5 0.91 -19.04 12.69
CA SER A 5 0.51 -19.60 11.37
C SER A 5 -0.61 -18.83 10.65
N PHE A 6 -1.28 -17.90 11.32
CA PHE A 6 -2.29 -17.00 10.75
C PHE A 6 -1.69 -15.77 10.04
N LEU A 7 -0.38 -15.51 10.19
CA LEU A 7 0.25 -14.33 9.58
C LEU A 7 0.18 -14.32 8.06
N PRO A 8 0.38 -15.43 7.31
CA PRO A 8 0.27 -15.41 5.86
C PRO A 8 -1.11 -14.95 5.39
N SER A 9 -2.19 -15.39 6.05
CA SER A 9 -3.56 -14.98 5.69
C SER A 9 -3.86 -13.50 5.93
N ILE A 10 -3.04 -12.79 6.72
CA ILE A 10 -3.19 -11.35 6.97
C ILE A 10 -2.21 -10.56 6.09
N LEU A 11 -0.94 -10.97 6.09
CA LEU A 11 0.12 -10.23 5.41
C LEU A 11 -0.02 -10.31 3.89
N VAL A 12 -0.40 -11.46 3.32
CA VAL A 12 -0.57 -11.62 1.86
C VAL A 12 -1.65 -10.69 1.29
N PRO A 13 -2.89 -10.63 1.80
CA PRO A 13 -3.86 -9.68 1.27
C PRO A 13 -3.49 -8.22 1.59
N LEU A 14 -2.85 -7.94 2.73
CA LEU A 14 -2.41 -6.58 3.04
C LEU A 14 -1.33 -6.08 2.07
N THR A 15 -0.29 -6.86 1.79
CA THR A 15 0.81 -6.42 0.92
C THR A 15 0.53 -6.66 -0.57
N GLY A 16 -0.32 -7.62 -0.91
CA GLY A 16 -0.68 -7.94 -2.29
C GLY A 16 -1.86 -7.13 -2.85
N LEU A 17 -2.75 -6.61 -1.98
CA LEU A 17 -3.94 -5.87 -2.41
C LEU A 17 -4.04 -4.49 -1.76
N VAL A 18 -4.07 -4.41 -0.43
CA VAL A 18 -4.38 -3.14 0.27
C VAL A 18 -3.25 -2.12 0.10
N PHE A 19 -2.02 -2.50 0.45
CA PHE A 19 -0.83 -1.67 0.29
C PHE A 19 -0.65 -1.17 -1.15
N PRO A 20 -0.66 -2.03 -2.19
CA PRO A 20 -0.50 -1.55 -3.56
C PRO A 20 -1.67 -0.69 -4.03
N ALA A 21 -2.92 -0.99 -3.65
CA ALA A 21 -4.05 -0.13 -4.00
C ALA A 21 -3.90 1.28 -3.41
N VAL A 22 -3.54 1.37 -2.12
CA VAL A 22 -3.32 2.66 -1.44
C VAL A 22 -2.10 3.38 -2.03
N ALA A 23 -0.98 2.67 -2.21
CA ALA A 23 0.23 3.24 -2.79
C ALA A 23 0.00 3.77 -4.21
N MET A 24 -0.70 3.02 -5.06
CA MET A 24 -1.02 3.46 -6.43
C MET A 24 -1.95 4.69 -6.42
N ALA A 25 -2.97 4.71 -5.56
CA ALA A 25 -3.85 5.88 -5.45
C ALA A 25 -3.09 7.13 -4.99
N LEU A 26 -2.25 7.00 -3.96
CA LEU A 26 -1.43 8.11 -3.47
C LEU A 26 -0.39 8.57 -4.48
N LEU A 27 0.24 7.64 -5.20
CA LEU A 27 1.20 7.96 -6.24
C LEU A 27 0.54 8.67 -7.42
N LEU A 28 -0.68 8.26 -7.81
CA LEU A 28 -1.43 8.96 -8.84
C LEU A 28 -1.74 10.40 -8.41
N ILE A 29 -2.21 10.59 -7.17
CA ILE A 29 -2.44 11.93 -6.61
C ILE A 29 -1.15 12.77 -6.61
N TYR A 30 0.00 12.15 -6.32
CA TYR A 30 1.30 12.83 -6.36
C TYR A 30 1.73 13.23 -7.79
N ILE A 31 1.54 12.35 -8.77
CA ILE A 31 1.93 12.60 -10.17
C ILE A 31 1.06 13.66 -10.82
N GLU A 32 -0.25 13.63 -10.56
CA GLU A 32 -1.21 14.61 -11.07
C GLU A 32 -1.22 15.91 -10.25
N ARG A 33 -0.34 16.03 -9.25
CA ARG A 33 -0.29 17.23 -8.41
C ARG A 33 0.34 18.39 -9.20
N GLU A 34 -0.49 19.33 -9.62
CA GLU A 34 -0.05 20.60 -10.21
C GLU A 34 0.30 21.60 -9.08
N ASP A 35 1.45 21.43 -8.44
CA ASP A 35 1.94 22.37 -7.41
C ASP A 35 3.27 23.02 -7.84
N PRO A 36 3.32 24.35 -8.04
CA PRO A 36 4.56 25.05 -8.37
C PRO A 36 5.58 25.10 -7.21
N SER A 37 5.19 24.74 -5.99
CA SER A 37 6.04 24.80 -4.78
C SER A 37 6.52 23.45 -4.24
N GLY A 38 5.95 22.34 -4.72
CA GLY A 38 6.54 21.00 -4.61
C GLY A 38 6.54 20.32 -3.23
N ILE A 39 5.74 20.78 -2.26
CA ILE A 39 5.55 20.12 -0.95
C ILE A 39 4.09 20.19 -0.48
#